data_AF-A0A2V5RUU8-F1
#
_entry.id   AF-A0A2V5RUU8-F1
#
_cell.length_a   1.000
_cell.length_b   1.000
_cell.length_c   1.000
_cell.angle_alpha   90.00
_cell.angle_beta   90.00
_cell.angle_gamma   90.00
#
_symmetry.space_group_name_H-M   'P 1'
#
loop_
_entity.id
_entity.type
_entity.pdbx_description
1 polymer ?
#
loop_
_entity_poly.entity_id
_entity_poly.type
_entity_poly.pdbx_seq_one_letter_code
_entity_poly.pdbx_strand_id
1 'polypeptide(L)'
;MITYDQPSNVERRSTSILVLTMMFSVALPCLAQTREPFEVRRAEAAFEELPILNASEILQPEFLTGPHYKVREPVPTYSGANQFTIDSDFGEFEANGNEMLVTRVKEINAIARLKEVSRTDGFKNALKNAAKAPIASAKNIVTDPVNTISNAPKGLMKFMRRAGESLRNVGDKSESHDAEGSKMQQLIGFSDAKRKVAISLDIDPYSTNTVLQHELDGIAWASFAGGMSVQLATMPMGGPALTVVGVTSSLNDVLKEKSPTDLKMMNRKTLRAIGAGEKDTERFLNNSAFSPSQQTAFVLNLKALNGVANRGAFVRTAGETSSNESDAIFCVQTAALMSKIHRDKPIARLAMIGDFPVCVAKDGTVIVAFQWDYAAWTSGTANFTSDVQKLAGQSGKNQNVLVALSGQVSPRLRQELETRGFTVHDRLAPGPLK
;
A
#
# COMPACT_ATOMS: atom_id res chain seq x y z
N MET A 1 48.62 -5.32 -81.45
CA MET A 1 48.94 -3.87 -81.47
C MET A 1 49.50 -3.51 -80.09
N ILE A 2 50.77 -3.64 -79.72
CA ILE A 2 52.09 -3.57 -80.39
C ILE A 2 52.46 -2.15 -80.87
N THR A 3 53.34 -1.51 -80.06
CA THR A 3 54.53 -0.66 -80.37
C THR A 3 54.30 0.74 -80.96
N TYR A 4 55.16 1.77 -80.86
CA TYR A 4 56.59 2.04 -80.50
C TYR A 4 56.69 3.61 -80.41
N ASP A 5 57.39 4.33 -79.53
CA ASP A 5 58.85 4.54 -79.29
C ASP A 5 59.36 5.95 -79.73
N GLN A 6 59.77 6.77 -78.73
CA GLN A 6 60.98 7.64 -78.55
C GLN A 6 61.45 8.66 -79.65
N PRO A 7 62.39 9.64 -79.42
CA PRO A 7 63.49 9.63 -78.42
C PRO A 7 64.05 10.95 -77.77
N SER A 8 64.92 10.70 -76.75
CA SER A 8 66.24 11.33 -76.37
C SER A 8 66.32 12.80 -75.85
N ASN A 9 67.27 13.28 -75.01
CA ASN A 9 68.53 12.81 -74.39
C ASN A 9 69.00 13.78 -73.26
N VAL A 10 69.40 13.27 -72.09
CA VAL A 10 70.73 13.41 -71.40
C VAL A 10 71.22 14.71 -70.69
N GLU A 11 71.50 14.52 -69.38
CA GLU A 11 72.54 15.05 -68.44
C GLU A 11 72.79 16.55 -68.14
N ARG A 12 72.83 16.91 -66.83
CA ARG A 12 74.08 17.11 -66.05
C ARG A 12 73.86 17.44 -64.55
N ARG A 13 74.85 17.04 -63.75
CA ARG A 13 75.03 17.20 -62.29
C ARG A 13 75.56 18.58 -61.85
N SER A 14 75.45 18.82 -60.53
CA SER A 14 76.33 19.63 -59.64
C SER A 14 76.06 21.15 -59.65
N THR A 15 76.17 21.96 -58.58
CA THR A 15 76.81 21.86 -57.26
C THR A 15 76.25 22.96 -56.34
N SER A 16 76.31 22.74 -55.04
CA SER A 16 76.01 23.65 -53.92
C SER A 16 76.77 24.98 -53.93
N ILE A 17 76.13 26.05 -53.43
CA ILE A 17 76.82 27.18 -52.78
C ILE A 17 76.17 27.43 -51.42
N LEU A 18 77.02 27.34 -50.40
CA LEU A 18 76.79 27.61 -48.99
C LEU A 18 77.09 29.10 -48.75
N VAL A 19 76.15 29.87 -48.19
CA VAL A 19 76.47 31.16 -47.55
C VAL A 19 75.83 31.19 -46.17
N LEU A 20 76.73 31.21 -45.20
CA LEU A 20 76.53 31.37 -43.78
C LEU A 20 76.15 32.83 -43.49
N THR A 21 75.09 33.08 -42.72
CA THR A 21 74.98 34.34 -41.95
C THR A 21 74.26 34.09 -40.63
N MET A 22 74.80 34.74 -39.60
CA MET A 22 74.72 34.45 -38.17
C MET A 22 73.32 34.48 -37.56
N MET A 23 73.18 33.65 -36.52
CA MET A 23 72.05 33.55 -35.60
C MET A 23 71.84 34.81 -34.76
N PHE A 24 70.58 35.22 -34.65
CA PHE A 24 70.01 35.84 -33.45
C PHE A 24 68.68 35.14 -33.16
N SER A 25 68.70 34.18 -32.23
CA SER A 25 67.49 33.50 -31.74
C SER A 25 66.76 34.41 -30.76
N VAL A 26 65.70 35.06 -31.22
CA VAL A 26 64.68 35.65 -30.33
C VAL A 26 63.61 34.59 -30.14
N ALA A 27 63.59 33.96 -28.97
CA ALA A 27 62.54 33.03 -28.59
C ALA A 27 61.25 33.84 -28.34
N LEU A 28 60.28 33.76 -29.25
CA LEU A 28 58.90 34.14 -28.95
C LEU A 28 58.30 33.05 -28.06
N PRO A 29 57.86 33.34 -26.82
CA PRO A 29 57.03 32.41 -26.09
C PRO A 29 55.70 32.27 -26.82
N CYS A 30 55.48 31.08 -27.39
CA CYS A 30 54.18 30.64 -27.86
C CYS A 30 53.24 30.65 -26.65
N LEU A 31 52.38 31.67 -26.55
CA LEU A 31 51.24 31.64 -25.64
C LEU A 31 50.31 30.52 -26.13
N ALA A 32 50.52 29.33 -25.60
CA ALA A 32 49.54 28.27 -25.66
C ALA A 32 48.28 28.82 -24.98
N GLN A 33 47.27 29.19 -25.78
CA GLN A 33 45.90 29.33 -25.29
C GLN A 33 45.53 27.98 -24.69
N THR A 34 45.59 27.90 -23.36
CA THR A 34 44.89 26.88 -22.59
C THR A 34 43.45 26.96 -23.03
N ARG A 35 43.00 26.02 -23.86
CA ARG A 35 41.58 25.77 -24.04
C ARG A 35 41.04 25.55 -22.64
N GLU A 36 40.20 26.47 -22.16
CA GLU A 36 39.44 26.21 -20.95
C GLU A 36 38.75 24.85 -21.14
N PRO A 37 38.82 23.95 -20.15
CA PRO A 37 38.10 22.71 -20.23
C PRO A 37 36.63 23.07 -20.48
N PHE A 38 36.10 22.63 -21.62
CA PHE A 38 34.67 22.66 -21.86
C PHE A 38 34.06 21.75 -20.78
N GLU A 39 33.67 22.34 -19.64
CA GLU A 39 32.76 21.69 -18.72
C GLU A 39 31.50 21.43 -19.53
N VAL A 40 31.36 20.18 -20.00
CA VAL A 40 30.06 19.64 -20.32
C VAL A 40 29.30 19.66 -19.00
N ARG A 41 28.63 20.78 -18.70
CA ARG A 41 27.63 20.83 -17.65
C ARG A 41 26.58 19.83 -18.08
N ARG A 42 26.70 18.58 -17.60
CA ARG A 42 25.70 17.53 -17.81
C ARG A 42 24.39 18.19 -17.42
N ALA A 43 23.49 18.37 -18.39
CA ALA A 43 22.17 18.92 -18.10
C ALA A 43 21.61 18.08 -16.95
N GLU A 44 21.36 18.73 -15.82
CA GLU A 44 20.79 18.06 -14.66
C GLU A 44 19.49 17.40 -15.16
N ALA A 45 19.33 16.09 -14.91
CA ALA A 45 18.15 15.39 -15.37
C ALA A 45 16.91 16.12 -14.85
N ALA A 46 15.95 16.42 -15.74
CA ALA A 46 14.78 17.22 -15.37
C ALA A 46 13.92 16.54 -14.28
N PHE A 47 14.04 15.22 -14.15
CA PHE A 47 13.31 14.39 -13.21
C PHE A 47 14.24 13.36 -12.56
N GLU A 48 13.89 12.94 -11.35
CA GLU A 48 14.59 11.90 -10.61
C GLU A 48 14.27 10.51 -11.15
N GLU A 49 15.28 9.64 -11.19
CA GLU A 49 15.05 8.19 -11.22
C GLU A 49 14.72 7.72 -9.81
N LEU A 50 13.78 6.76 -9.70
CA LEU A 50 13.38 6.23 -8.41
C LEU A 50 14.52 5.43 -7.78
N PRO A 51 14.90 5.72 -6.51
CA PRO A 51 16.02 5.04 -5.90
C PRO A 51 15.67 3.60 -5.52
N ILE A 52 16.71 2.77 -5.42
CA ILE A 52 16.67 1.53 -4.66
C ILE A 52 17.30 1.83 -3.31
N LEU A 53 16.52 1.67 -2.24
CA LEU A 53 16.90 1.99 -0.87
C LEU A 53 17.49 0.76 -0.17
N ASN A 54 18.14 0.96 0.97
CA ASN A 54 18.53 -0.12 1.88
C ASN A 54 17.57 -0.14 3.08
N ALA A 55 16.97 -1.29 3.37
CA ALA A 55 16.13 -1.56 4.53
C ALA A 55 16.82 -1.13 5.84
N SER A 56 18.09 -1.45 6.01
CA SER A 56 18.89 -1.09 7.19
C SER A 56 19.15 0.41 7.34
N GLU A 57 19.06 1.17 6.26
CA GLU A 57 19.17 2.63 6.30
C GLU A 57 17.83 3.27 6.70
N ILE A 58 16.72 2.74 6.17
CA ILE A 58 15.40 3.38 6.27
C ILE A 58 14.53 2.86 7.41
N LEU A 59 14.67 1.60 7.84
CA LEU A 59 13.79 0.96 8.82
C LEU A 59 14.32 1.08 10.25
N GLN A 60 13.41 1.25 11.22
CA GLN A 60 13.74 1.08 12.63
C GLN A 60 14.21 -0.38 12.88
N PRO A 61 15.17 -0.62 13.81
CA PRO A 61 15.79 -1.93 14.01
C PRO A 61 14.78 -3.08 14.21
N GLU A 62 13.70 -2.81 14.93
CA GLU A 62 12.58 -3.73 15.13
C GLU A 62 11.93 -4.21 13.83
N PHE A 63 11.80 -3.38 12.80
CA PHE A 63 11.19 -3.79 11.53
C PHE A 63 12.21 -4.44 10.60
N LEU A 64 13.49 -4.23 10.83
CA LEU A 64 14.56 -4.82 10.02
C LEU A 64 14.75 -6.31 10.32
N THR A 65 14.75 -6.70 11.60
CA THR A 65 14.98 -8.09 12.02
C THR A 65 14.26 -8.37 13.33
N GLY A 66 13.59 -9.52 13.40
CA GLY A 66 12.96 -10.04 14.61
C GLY A 66 13.28 -11.53 14.81
N PRO A 67 12.73 -12.17 15.87
CA PRO A 67 13.01 -13.56 16.19
C PRO A 67 12.66 -14.56 15.08
N HIS A 68 11.68 -14.21 14.23
CA HIS A 68 11.13 -15.07 13.19
C HIS A 68 11.20 -14.45 11.79
N TYR A 69 11.86 -13.30 11.63
CA TYR A 69 11.99 -12.66 10.31
C TYR A 69 13.21 -11.77 10.16
N LYS A 70 13.55 -11.51 8.90
CA LYS A 70 14.49 -10.49 8.47
C LYS A 70 14.00 -9.87 7.17
N VAL A 71 14.01 -8.54 7.09
CA VAL A 71 13.74 -7.81 5.85
C VAL A 71 15.00 -7.82 4.99
N ARG A 72 14.83 -8.17 3.71
CA ARG A 72 15.94 -8.19 2.74
C ARG A 72 16.40 -6.78 2.40
N GLU A 73 17.69 -6.73 2.09
CA GLU A 73 18.24 -5.71 1.20
C GLU A 73 18.20 -6.27 -0.23
N PRO A 74 17.95 -5.49 -1.30
CA PRO A 74 17.59 -4.07 -1.34
C PRO A 74 16.06 -3.81 -1.33
N VAL A 75 15.65 -2.54 -1.22
CA VAL A 75 14.24 -2.08 -1.20
C VAL A 75 13.95 -1.17 -2.41
N PRO A 76 13.44 -1.71 -3.53
CA PRO A 76 13.01 -0.89 -4.67
C PRO A 76 11.88 0.06 -4.28
N THR A 77 11.87 1.26 -4.86
CA THR A 77 10.72 2.18 -4.77
C THR A 77 9.91 2.15 -6.06
N TYR A 78 8.59 2.12 -5.94
CA TYR A 78 7.68 2.08 -7.09
C TYR A 78 6.40 2.87 -6.82
N SER A 79 6.10 3.85 -7.67
CA SER A 79 4.85 4.62 -7.62
C SER A 79 4.49 5.14 -6.22
N GLY A 80 5.52 5.55 -5.46
CA GLY A 80 5.36 6.09 -4.10
C GLY A 80 5.38 5.06 -2.97
N ALA A 81 5.47 3.76 -3.24
CA ALA A 81 5.60 2.71 -2.24
C ALA A 81 7.03 2.14 -2.17
N ASN A 82 7.42 1.68 -0.99
CA ASN A 82 8.61 0.85 -0.79
C ASN A 82 8.24 -0.63 -0.93
N GLN A 83 8.96 -1.40 -1.75
CA GLN A 83 8.71 -2.83 -1.90
C GLN A 83 9.67 -3.64 -1.02
N PHE A 84 9.12 -4.35 -0.04
CA PHE A 84 9.89 -5.16 0.88
C PHE A 84 9.67 -6.65 0.63
N THR A 85 10.75 -7.42 0.74
CA THR A 85 10.72 -8.87 0.85
C THR A 85 11.19 -9.27 2.25
N ILE A 86 10.42 -10.14 2.90
CA ILE A 86 10.63 -10.56 4.28
C ILE A 86 10.90 -12.07 4.29
N ASP A 87 12.12 -12.43 4.69
CA ASP A 87 12.46 -13.81 5.00
C ASP A 87 11.92 -14.16 6.38
N SER A 88 11.25 -15.31 6.52
CA SER A 88 10.73 -15.76 7.81
C SER A 88 10.80 -17.27 7.99
N ASP A 89 10.67 -17.73 9.23
CA ASP A 89 10.54 -19.15 9.58
C ASP A 89 9.30 -19.82 8.96
N PHE A 90 8.37 -19.04 8.41
CA PHE A 90 7.07 -19.49 7.89
C PHE A 90 6.92 -19.29 6.38
N GLY A 91 8.01 -18.93 5.70
CA GLY A 91 8.05 -18.65 4.26
C GLY A 91 8.48 -17.23 3.95
N GLU A 92 8.53 -16.90 2.66
CA GLU A 92 8.79 -15.54 2.19
C GLU A 92 7.47 -14.75 2.14
N PHE A 93 7.52 -13.50 2.59
CA PHE A 93 6.40 -12.57 2.52
C PHE A 93 6.78 -11.31 1.76
N GLU A 94 5.86 -10.82 0.93
CA GLU A 94 5.99 -9.51 0.28
C GLU A 94 5.15 -8.46 1.01
N ALA A 95 5.71 -7.25 1.09
CA ALA A 95 5.01 -6.08 1.59
C ALA A 95 5.19 -4.91 0.61
N ASN A 96 4.10 -4.55 -0.06
CA ASN A 96 4.02 -3.37 -0.91
C ASN A 96 3.66 -2.17 -0.05
N GLY A 97 4.69 -1.55 0.49
CA GLY A 97 4.66 -0.32 1.25
C GLY A 97 4.80 -0.49 2.76
N ASN A 98 5.08 0.63 3.43
CA ASN A 98 5.42 0.68 4.85
C ASN A 98 4.32 0.12 5.77
N GLU A 99 3.06 0.42 5.46
CA GLU A 99 1.90 -0.05 6.26
C GLU A 99 1.65 -1.55 6.08
N MET A 100 1.93 -2.09 4.88
CA MET A 100 1.90 -3.53 4.65
C MET A 100 3.05 -4.22 5.37
N LEU A 101 4.25 -3.63 5.41
CA LEU A 101 5.39 -4.17 6.15
C LEU A 101 5.08 -4.30 7.64
N VAL A 102 4.54 -3.23 8.24
CA VAL A 102 4.04 -3.23 9.61
C VAL A 102 3.07 -4.40 9.84
N THR A 103 2.12 -4.58 8.92
CA THR A 103 1.12 -5.64 8.99
C THR A 103 1.78 -7.02 8.92
N ARG A 104 2.61 -7.29 7.90
CA ARG A 104 3.29 -8.58 7.72
C ARG A 104 4.17 -8.96 8.90
N VAL A 105 4.89 -8.01 9.50
CA VAL A 105 5.70 -8.25 10.70
C VAL A 105 4.83 -8.70 11.88
N LYS A 106 3.69 -8.03 12.13
CA LYS A 106 2.73 -8.47 13.15
C LYS A 106 2.20 -9.87 12.87
N GLU A 107 1.82 -10.15 11.62
CA GLU A 107 1.28 -11.45 11.20
C GLU A 107 2.30 -12.58 11.39
N ILE A 108 3.57 -12.37 11.05
CA ILE A 108 4.65 -13.35 11.25
C ILE A 108 4.79 -13.69 12.75
N ASN A 109 4.81 -12.69 13.62
CA ASN A 109 4.87 -12.91 15.06
C ASN A 109 3.62 -13.64 15.58
N ALA A 110 2.44 -13.33 15.03
CA ALA A 110 1.21 -14.04 15.36
C ALA A 110 1.22 -15.50 14.89
N ILE A 111 1.76 -15.79 13.70
CA ILE A 111 1.93 -17.16 13.20
C ILE A 111 2.80 -17.97 14.18
N ALA A 112 3.92 -17.39 14.64
CA ALA A 112 4.78 -18.04 15.63
C ALA A 112 4.00 -18.41 16.90
N ARG A 113 3.21 -17.47 17.43
CA ARG A 113 2.34 -17.67 18.62
C ARG A 113 1.30 -18.77 18.41
N LEU A 114 0.60 -18.74 17.29
CA LEU A 114 -0.41 -19.74 16.98
C LEU A 114 0.23 -21.13 16.86
N LYS A 115 1.43 -21.23 16.27
CA LYS A 115 2.19 -22.48 16.21
C LYS A 115 2.67 -22.97 17.58
N GLU A 116 3.03 -22.08 18.50
CA GLU A 116 3.34 -22.44 19.89
C GLU A 116 2.12 -23.08 20.58
N VAL A 117 0.95 -22.46 20.46
CA VAL A 117 -0.30 -23.01 21.02
C VAL A 117 -0.63 -24.36 20.38
N SER A 118 -0.49 -24.49 19.07
CA SER A 118 -0.72 -25.74 18.33
C SER A 118 0.16 -26.92 18.79
N ARG A 119 1.30 -26.65 19.46
CA ARG A 119 2.19 -27.69 19.99
C ARG A 119 1.77 -28.20 21.38
N THR A 120 0.91 -27.49 22.08
CA THR A 120 0.45 -27.84 23.43
C THR A 120 -0.43 -29.09 23.44
N ASP A 121 -0.40 -29.86 24.53
CA ASP A 121 -1.28 -31.02 24.66
C ASP A 121 -2.76 -30.63 24.79
N GLY A 122 -3.03 -29.43 25.33
CA GLY A 122 -4.37 -28.84 25.32
C GLY A 122 -4.93 -28.71 23.91
N PHE A 123 -4.13 -28.18 22.98
CA PHE A 123 -4.51 -28.12 21.57
C PHE A 123 -4.68 -29.51 20.94
N LYS A 124 -3.72 -30.42 21.13
CA LYS A 124 -3.81 -31.79 20.56
C LYS A 124 -5.07 -32.53 21.04
N ASN A 125 -5.42 -32.38 22.32
CA ASN A 125 -6.62 -32.99 22.90
C ASN A 125 -7.90 -32.33 22.37
N ALA A 126 -7.93 -31.01 22.28
CA ALA A 126 -9.05 -30.30 21.69
C ALA A 126 -9.26 -30.66 20.21
N LEU A 127 -8.19 -30.80 19.43
CA LEU A 127 -8.27 -31.24 18.04
C LEU A 127 -8.80 -32.68 17.93
N LYS A 128 -8.36 -33.60 18.81
CA LYS A 128 -8.93 -34.96 18.90
C LYS A 128 -10.41 -34.94 19.25
N ASN A 129 -10.84 -34.05 20.15
CA ASN A 129 -12.24 -33.90 20.51
C ASN A 129 -13.05 -33.31 19.35
N ALA A 130 -12.54 -32.30 18.67
CA ALA A 130 -13.15 -31.69 17.49
C ALA A 130 -13.33 -32.71 16.35
N ALA A 131 -12.36 -33.61 16.14
CA ALA A 131 -12.46 -34.69 15.16
C ALA A 131 -13.55 -35.73 15.47
N LYS A 132 -13.98 -35.84 16.73
CA LYS A 132 -15.07 -36.73 17.18
C LYS A 132 -16.43 -36.04 17.16
N ALA A 133 -16.50 -34.72 17.00
CA ALA A 133 -17.76 -34.00 16.89
C ALA A 133 -18.50 -34.43 15.60
N PRO A 134 -19.85 -34.46 15.59
CA PRO A 134 -20.61 -34.93 14.44
C PRO A 134 -20.23 -34.18 13.15
N ILE A 135 -19.60 -34.89 12.21
CA ILE A 135 -18.96 -34.37 10.98
C ILE A 135 -19.97 -33.90 9.92
N ALA A 136 -21.27 -33.89 10.21
CA ALA A 136 -22.33 -33.69 9.21
C ALA A 136 -22.28 -32.34 8.45
N SER A 137 -21.36 -31.42 8.76
CA SER A 137 -21.21 -30.14 8.05
C SER A 137 -19.77 -29.69 7.75
N ALA A 138 -18.74 -30.47 8.09
CA ALA A 138 -17.34 -30.03 7.99
C ALA A 138 -16.68 -30.23 6.60
N LYS A 139 -17.28 -31.04 5.71
CA LYS A 139 -16.64 -31.42 4.43
C LYS A 139 -16.43 -30.28 3.42
N ASN A 140 -17.05 -29.10 3.63
CA ASN A 140 -16.94 -27.94 2.73
C ASN A 140 -16.29 -26.71 3.39
N ILE A 141 -15.88 -26.80 4.65
CA ILE A 141 -15.22 -25.69 5.37
C ILE A 141 -13.68 -25.83 5.25
N VAL A 142 -13.19 -27.04 4.98
CA VAL A 142 -11.77 -27.40 4.88
C VAL A 142 -11.47 -28.05 3.52
N THR A 143 -11.95 -27.45 2.43
CA THR A 143 -11.52 -27.85 1.07
C THR A 143 -10.83 -26.65 0.42
N ASP A 144 -9.50 -26.63 0.59
CA ASP A 144 -8.47 -25.87 -0.13
C ASP A 144 -8.82 -24.47 -0.67
N PRO A 145 -8.53 -23.39 0.08
CA PRO A 145 -8.43 -22.06 -0.52
C PRO A 145 -7.22 -21.93 -1.46
N VAL A 146 -6.19 -22.79 -1.32
CA VAL A 146 -4.90 -22.65 -2.02
C VAL A 146 -5.00 -22.93 -3.54
N ASN A 147 -6.00 -23.69 -4.00
CA ASN A 147 -6.20 -23.98 -5.44
C ASN A 147 -7.17 -23.04 -6.16
N THR A 148 -7.72 -22.00 -5.50
CA THR A 148 -8.73 -21.11 -6.09
C THR A 148 -8.15 -19.80 -6.66
N ILE A 149 -6.85 -19.56 -6.52
CA ILE A 149 -6.21 -18.30 -6.97
C ILE A 149 -5.80 -18.34 -8.46
N SER A 150 -5.87 -19.50 -9.11
CA SER A 150 -5.68 -19.59 -10.56
C SER A 150 -7.03 -19.68 -11.25
N ASN A 151 -7.49 -18.55 -11.80
CA ASN A 151 -8.67 -18.32 -12.65
C ASN A 151 -9.93 -17.75 -11.95
N ALA A 152 -9.93 -16.44 -11.67
CA ALA A 152 -11.17 -15.66 -11.83
C ALA A 152 -11.37 -15.45 -13.34
N PRO A 153 -12.52 -15.86 -13.94
CA PRO A 153 -13.81 -15.25 -13.62
C PRO A 153 -15.04 -16.18 -13.70
N LYS A 154 -16.09 -15.88 -12.90
CA LYS A 154 -17.54 -15.94 -13.23
C LYS A 154 -18.41 -15.70 -11.99
N GLY A 155 -18.25 -14.52 -11.39
CA GLY A 155 -19.15 -14.00 -10.36
C GLY A 155 -20.13 -12.98 -10.97
N LEU A 156 -21.31 -13.43 -11.41
CA LEU A 156 -22.52 -12.58 -11.51
C LEU A 156 -23.83 -13.39 -11.65
N MET A 157 -23.79 -14.59 -12.24
CA MET A 157 -25.00 -15.40 -12.51
C MET A 157 -25.67 -16.04 -11.27
N LYS A 158 -24.96 -16.17 -10.14
CA LYS A 158 -25.50 -16.90 -8.95
C LYS A 158 -26.43 -16.06 -8.06
N PHE A 159 -26.33 -14.72 -8.13
CA PHE A 159 -27.17 -13.81 -7.35
C PHE A 159 -28.46 -13.41 -8.08
N MET A 160 -28.50 -13.48 -9.42
CA MET A 160 -29.72 -13.22 -10.20
C MET A 160 -30.79 -14.30 -10.03
N ARG A 161 -30.42 -15.54 -9.68
CA ARG A 161 -31.40 -16.62 -9.47
C ARG A 161 -32.28 -16.43 -8.22
N ARG A 162 -31.81 -15.66 -7.21
CA ARG A 162 -32.57 -15.43 -5.97
C ARG A 162 -33.60 -14.30 -6.04
N ALA A 163 -33.57 -13.46 -7.07
CA ALA A 163 -34.60 -12.44 -7.29
C ALA A 163 -35.79 -12.95 -8.15
N GLY A 164 -35.59 -14.02 -8.94
CA GLY A 164 -36.62 -14.62 -9.81
C GLY A 164 -37.44 -15.76 -9.21
N GLU A 165 -37.04 -16.31 -8.06
CA GLU A 165 -37.68 -17.50 -7.44
C GLU A 165 -38.68 -17.16 -6.32
N SER A 166 -38.95 -15.89 -6.03
CA SER A 166 -39.94 -15.49 -4.99
C SER A 166 -41.40 -15.47 -5.49
N LEU A 167 -41.66 -15.90 -6.74
CA LEU A 167 -43.01 -15.88 -7.32
C LEU A 167 -43.48 -17.22 -7.94
N ARG A 168 -42.71 -18.30 -7.83
CA ARG A 168 -43.14 -19.63 -8.30
C ARG A 168 -42.60 -20.72 -7.39
N ASN A 169 -43.37 -21.05 -6.35
CA ASN A 169 -43.67 -22.40 -5.88
C ASN A 169 -44.36 -22.31 -4.50
N VAL A 170 -45.66 -22.01 -4.57
CA VAL A 170 -46.62 -22.48 -3.57
C VAL A 170 -46.82 -23.97 -3.89
N GLY A 171 -46.37 -24.85 -2.98
CA GLY A 171 -46.64 -26.29 -3.02
C GLY A 171 -45.40 -27.16 -3.17
N ASP A 172 -44.76 -27.54 -2.06
CA ASP A 172 -44.77 -28.92 -1.54
C ASP A 172 -44.04 -28.98 -0.20
N LYS A 173 -44.46 -29.90 0.68
CA LYS A 173 -44.00 -30.01 2.07
C LYS A 173 -42.67 -30.77 2.21
N SER A 174 -41.84 -30.26 3.14
CA SER A 174 -40.88 -30.96 4.02
C SER A 174 -39.54 -31.42 3.45
N GLU A 175 -38.45 -30.71 3.80
CA GLU A 175 -37.21 -31.28 4.36
C GLU A 175 -36.27 -30.19 4.97
N SER A 176 -36.06 -30.25 6.30
CA SER A 176 -34.92 -29.75 7.10
C SER A 176 -34.62 -28.23 7.25
N HIS A 177 -35.47 -27.48 7.94
CA HIS A 177 -35.08 -26.15 8.48
C HIS A 177 -34.00 -26.24 9.60
N ASP A 178 -33.93 -27.36 10.33
CA ASP A 178 -33.00 -27.53 11.46
C ASP A 178 -31.54 -27.78 11.03
N ALA A 179 -31.33 -28.45 9.90
CA ALA A 179 -30.00 -28.74 9.38
C ALA A 179 -29.33 -27.48 8.80
N GLU A 180 -30.10 -26.64 8.09
CA GLU A 180 -29.61 -25.36 7.57
C GLU A 180 -29.35 -24.35 8.71
N GLY A 181 -30.24 -24.33 9.72
CA GLY A 181 -30.05 -23.56 10.95
C GLY A 181 -28.76 -23.94 11.70
N SER A 182 -28.59 -25.24 12.00
CA SER A 182 -27.42 -25.78 12.71
C SER A 182 -26.11 -25.49 11.96
N LYS A 183 -26.10 -25.65 10.63
CA LYS A 183 -24.93 -25.35 9.79
C LYS A 183 -24.58 -23.85 9.81
N MET A 184 -25.60 -22.98 9.75
CA MET A 184 -25.39 -21.53 9.86
C MET A 184 -24.82 -21.15 11.24
N GLN A 185 -25.35 -21.72 12.32
CA GLN A 185 -24.87 -21.48 13.68
C GLN A 185 -23.43 -21.97 13.88
N GLN A 186 -23.04 -23.09 13.27
CA GLN A 186 -21.66 -23.57 13.28
C GLN A 186 -20.70 -22.63 12.54
N LEU A 187 -21.09 -22.12 11.37
CA LEU A 187 -20.29 -21.14 10.61
C LEU A 187 -20.10 -19.84 11.39
N ILE A 188 -21.15 -19.36 12.07
CA ILE A 188 -21.10 -18.18 12.93
C ILE A 188 -20.16 -18.43 14.11
N GLY A 189 -20.34 -19.54 14.84
CA GLY A 189 -19.53 -19.88 16.01
C GLY A 189 -18.04 -20.04 15.69
N PHE A 190 -17.70 -20.68 14.56
CA PHE A 190 -16.33 -20.78 14.06
C PHE A 190 -15.74 -19.41 13.73
N SER A 191 -16.49 -18.59 12.97
CA SER A 191 -16.04 -17.25 12.56
C SER A 191 -15.83 -16.32 13.74
N ASP A 192 -16.67 -16.43 14.78
CA ASP A 192 -16.53 -15.65 16.00
C ASP A 192 -15.34 -16.11 16.86
N ALA A 193 -15.06 -17.42 16.92
CA ALA A 193 -13.85 -17.94 17.57
C ALA A 193 -12.58 -17.42 16.88
N LYS A 194 -12.53 -17.51 15.55
CA LYS A 194 -11.42 -16.97 14.74
C LYS A 194 -11.22 -15.48 14.98
N ARG A 195 -12.31 -14.70 14.99
CA ARG A 195 -12.27 -13.25 15.23
C ARG A 195 -11.72 -12.92 16.60
N LYS A 196 -12.18 -13.61 17.65
CA LYS A 196 -11.72 -13.42 19.03
C LYS A 196 -10.23 -13.72 19.17
N VAL A 197 -9.75 -14.80 18.55
CA VAL A 197 -8.33 -15.19 18.57
C VAL A 197 -7.48 -14.13 17.85
N ALA A 198 -7.84 -13.76 16.62
CA ALA A 198 -7.10 -12.75 15.85
C ALA A 198 -7.01 -11.41 16.61
N ILE A 199 -8.13 -10.93 17.16
CA ILE A 199 -8.16 -9.68 17.93
C ILE A 199 -7.34 -9.77 19.22
N SER A 200 -7.31 -10.94 19.89
CA SER A 200 -6.46 -11.12 21.07
C SER A 200 -4.96 -11.05 20.77
N LEU A 201 -4.59 -11.25 19.49
CA LEU A 201 -3.23 -11.10 18.97
C LEU A 201 -2.98 -9.73 18.31
N ASP A 202 -3.93 -8.79 18.38
CA ASP A 202 -3.87 -7.51 17.66
C ASP A 202 -3.70 -7.65 16.13
N ILE A 203 -4.35 -8.67 15.55
CA ILE A 203 -4.32 -8.99 14.12
C ILE A 203 -5.69 -8.78 13.48
N ASP A 204 -5.71 -8.32 12.23
CA ASP A 204 -6.93 -8.25 11.43
C ASP A 204 -7.48 -9.67 11.15
N PRO A 205 -8.67 -10.03 11.65
CA PRO A 205 -9.29 -11.33 11.37
C PRO A 205 -9.51 -11.59 9.88
N TYR A 206 -9.54 -10.55 9.04
CA TYR A 206 -9.72 -10.61 7.59
C TYR A 206 -8.43 -10.37 6.81
N SER A 207 -7.27 -10.56 7.43
CA SER A 207 -5.96 -10.51 6.76
C SER A 207 -5.93 -11.38 5.49
N THR A 208 -5.26 -10.89 4.46
CA THR A 208 -4.98 -11.60 3.20
C THR A 208 -3.87 -12.65 3.31
N ASN A 209 -3.17 -12.71 4.44
CA ASN A 209 -2.06 -13.64 4.67
C ASN A 209 -2.57 -15.07 4.85
N THR A 210 -2.39 -15.90 3.84
CA THR A 210 -2.90 -17.27 3.84
C THR A 210 -2.25 -18.17 4.89
N VAL A 211 -0.98 -17.94 5.23
CA VAL A 211 -0.26 -18.69 6.28
C VAL A 211 -0.87 -18.38 7.64
N LEU A 212 -1.10 -17.10 7.93
CA LEU A 212 -1.78 -16.68 9.15
C LEU A 212 -3.22 -17.20 9.21
N GLN A 213 -3.97 -17.08 8.11
CA GLN A 213 -5.36 -17.54 8.04
C GLN A 213 -5.45 -19.04 8.33
N HIS A 214 -4.52 -19.85 7.81
CA HIS A 214 -4.44 -21.28 8.09
C HIS A 214 -4.23 -21.59 9.58
N GLU A 215 -3.29 -20.90 10.24
CA GLU A 215 -3.05 -21.10 11.68
C GLU A 215 -4.23 -20.64 12.54
N LEU A 216 -4.86 -19.51 12.17
CA LEU A 216 -6.07 -19.01 12.82
C LEU A 216 -7.23 -20.00 12.67
N ASP A 217 -7.40 -20.62 11.51
CA ASP A 217 -8.45 -21.61 11.27
C ASP A 217 -8.28 -22.85 12.16
N GLY A 218 -7.05 -23.34 12.31
CA GLY A 218 -6.76 -24.48 13.19
C GLY A 218 -7.11 -24.18 14.65
N ILE A 219 -6.69 -23.02 15.16
CA ILE A 219 -6.96 -22.60 16.53
C ILE A 219 -8.45 -22.31 16.76
N ALA A 220 -9.12 -21.67 15.80
CA ALA A 220 -10.56 -21.41 15.85
C ALA A 220 -11.36 -22.71 15.88
N TRP A 221 -10.99 -23.70 15.06
CA TRP A 221 -11.64 -25.00 15.03
C TRP A 221 -11.49 -25.75 16.35
N ALA A 222 -10.26 -25.80 16.89
CA ALA A 222 -10.00 -26.41 18.19
C ALA A 222 -10.75 -25.70 19.35
N SER A 223 -10.91 -24.38 19.27
CA SER A 223 -11.67 -23.61 20.26
C SER A 223 -13.18 -23.88 20.16
N PHE A 224 -13.74 -23.81 18.95
CA PHE A 224 -15.17 -23.94 18.70
C PHE A 224 -15.66 -25.38 18.84
N ALA A 225 -15.05 -26.33 18.13
CA ALA A 225 -15.49 -27.73 18.09
C ALA A 225 -14.83 -28.59 19.16
N GLY A 226 -13.62 -28.22 19.60
CA GLY A 226 -12.84 -28.96 20.59
C GLY A 226 -13.00 -28.48 22.04
N GLY A 227 -13.69 -27.35 22.25
CA GLY A 227 -13.90 -26.75 23.57
C GLY A 227 -12.64 -26.15 24.20
N MET A 228 -11.60 -25.85 23.39
CA MET A 228 -10.36 -25.25 23.90
C MET A 228 -10.59 -23.80 24.34
N SER A 229 -10.25 -23.49 25.59
CA SER A 229 -10.09 -22.11 26.04
C SER A 229 -8.69 -21.62 25.68
N VAL A 230 -8.57 -20.72 24.71
CA VAL A 230 -7.29 -20.15 24.31
C VAL A 230 -6.99 -18.90 25.14
N GLN A 231 -5.97 -18.99 26.01
CA GLN A 231 -5.44 -17.82 26.72
C GLN A 231 -4.16 -17.34 26.03
N LEU A 232 -4.30 -16.51 25.00
CA LEU A 232 -3.17 -15.87 24.32
C LEU A 232 -2.70 -14.58 25.03
N ALA A 233 -3.47 -14.09 26.00
CA ALA A 233 -3.26 -12.79 26.63
C ALA A 233 -2.09 -12.73 27.65
N THR A 234 -1.45 -13.85 28.00
CA THR A 234 -0.44 -13.92 29.08
C THR A 234 1.01 -13.93 28.59
N MET A 235 1.27 -13.93 27.28
CA MET A 235 2.63 -13.96 26.75
C MET A 235 3.01 -12.63 26.10
N PRO A 236 4.16 -12.01 26.44
CA PRO A 236 4.55 -10.72 25.90
C PRO A 236 4.73 -10.81 24.39
N MET A 237 3.96 -10.08 23.59
CA MET A 237 4.22 -9.97 22.17
C MET A 237 5.57 -9.27 21.98
N GLY A 238 6.61 -10.04 21.64
CA GLY A 238 7.88 -9.48 21.21
C GLY A 238 7.64 -8.73 19.91
N GLY A 239 7.67 -7.40 19.97
CA GLY A 239 7.41 -6.52 18.84
C GLY A 239 7.04 -5.12 19.32
N PRO A 240 7.29 -4.06 18.54
CA PRO A 240 7.02 -2.69 18.96
C PRO A 240 5.53 -2.45 19.15
N ALA A 241 5.19 -1.69 20.19
CA ALA A 241 3.89 -1.05 20.27
C ALA A 241 3.79 0.03 19.18
N LEU A 242 2.98 -0.20 18.16
CA LEU A 242 2.81 0.79 17.09
C LEU A 242 1.72 1.78 17.43
N THR A 243 2.06 3.06 17.36
CA THR A 243 1.10 4.16 17.27
C THR A 243 0.50 4.19 15.87
N VAL A 244 -0.51 3.37 15.63
CA VAL A 244 -1.34 3.50 14.42
C VAL A 244 -2.05 4.85 14.48
N VAL A 245 -1.81 5.69 13.47
CA VAL A 245 -2.43 7.02 13.36
C VAL A 245 -3.87 6.86 12.87
N GLY A 246 -4.86 6.97 13.76
CA GLY A 246 -6.28 6.93 13.35
C GLY A 246 -7.24 6.35 14.39
N VAL A 247 -8.46 6.04 13.95
CA VAL A 247 -9.64 5.62 14.75
C VAL A 247 -9.49 4.18 15.30
N THR A 248 -8.35 3.83 15.90
CA THR A 248 -8.00 2.44 16.26
C THR A 248 -8.81 1.85 17.40
N SER A 249 -9.10 2.62 18.45
CA SER A 249 -9.95 2.14 19.55
C SER A 249 -11.36 1.82 19.07
N SER A 250 -12.01 2.76 18.36
CA SER A 250 -13.36 2.52 17.84
C SER A 250 -13.41 1.46 16.76
N LEU A 251 -12.34 1.29 15.96
CA LEU A 251 -12.26 0.19 14.99
C LEU A 251 -12.17 -1.16 15.71
N ASN A 252 -11.26 -1.32 16.68
CA ASN A 252 -11.09 -2.56 17.42
C ASN A 252 -12.36 -2.94 18.20
N ASP A 253 -13.03 -1.97 18.83
CA ASP A 253 -14.29 -2.21 19.53
C ASP A 253 -15.39 -2.69 18.58
N VAL A 254 -15.52 -2.03 17.42
CA VAL A 254 -16.49 -2.41 16.40
C VAL A 254 -16.19 -3.78 15.79
N LEU A 255 -14.92 -4.11 15.53
CA LEU A 255 -14.51 -5.42 15.03
C LEU A 255 -14.76 -6.52 16.06
N LYS A 256 -14.60 -6.25 17.36
CA LYS A 256 -14.95 -7.21 18.42
C LYS A 256 -16.45 -7.50 18.45
N GLU A 257 -17.27 -6.47 18.28
CA GLU A 257 -18.71 -6.54 18.51
C GLU A 257 -19.51 -6.97 17.28
N LYS A 258 -19.02 -6.75 16.07
CA LYS A 258 -19.83 -6.84 14.84
C LYS A 258 -19.36 -7.95 13.91
N SER A 259 -20.32 -8.66 13.32
CA SER A 259 -20.07 -9.59 12.22
C SER A 259 -19.73 -8.82 10.92
N PRO A 260 -19.14 -9.46 9.89
CA PRO A 260 -18.92 -8.83 8.59
C PRO A 260 -20.19 -8.19 7.99
N THR A 261 -21.34 -8.85 8.16
CA THR A 261 -22.63 -8.36 7.67
C THR A 261 -23.06 -7.09 8.42
N ASP A 262 -22.90 -7.08 9.75
CA ASP A 262 -23.21 -5.91 10.58
C ASP A 262 -22.26 -4.74 10.29
N LEU A 263 -20.97 -5.03 10.08
CA LEU A 263 -19.99 -4.05 9.62
C LEU A 263 -20.42 -3.44 8.29
N LYS A 264 -20.78 -4.27 7.31
CA LYS A 264 -21.26 -3.79 6.00
C LYS A 264 -22.51 -2.93 6.11
N MET A 265 -23.47 -3.29 6.96
CA MET A 265 -24.67 -2.49 7.21
C MET A 265 -24.34 -1.15 7.88
N MET A 266 -23.45 -1.17 8.89
CA MET A 266 -22.98 0.03 9.58
C MET A 266 -22.22 0.97 8.64
N ASN A 267 -21.34 0.39 7.80
CA ASN A 267 -20.57 1.12 6.80
C ASN A 267 -21.51 1.75 5.77
N ARG A 268 -22.47 0.99 5.23
CA ARG A 268 -23.51 1.52 4.32
C ARG A 268 -24.23 2.72 4.92
N LYS A 269 -24.77 2.58 6.13
CA LYS A 269 -25.49 3.66 6.81
C LYS A 269 -24.60 4.91 6.95
N THR A 270 -23.35 4.72 7.36
CA THR A 270 -22.40 5.82 7.55
C THR A 270 -22.02 6.49 6.22
N LEU A 271 -21.73 5.71 5.18
CA LEU A 271 -21.40 6.19 3.84
C LEU A 271 -22.52 7.07 3.25
N ARG A 272 -23.77 6.61 3.40
CA ARG A 272 -24.95 7.40 2.97
C ARG A 272 -25.08 8.68 3.78
N ALA A 273 -24.85 8.64 5.10
CA ALA A 273 -24.89 9.82 5.96
C ALA A 273 -23.80 10.86 5.65
N ILE A 274 -22.63 10.44 5.14
CA ILE A 274 -21.56 11.37 4.72
C ILE A 274 -21.71 11.87 3.27
N GLY A 275 -22.80 11.49 2.58
CA GLY A 275 -23.16 11.98 1.26
C GLY A 275 -22.64 11.14 0.08
N ALA A 276 -22.23 9.89 0.29
CA ALA A 276 -21.91 8.98 -0.82
C ALA A 276 -23.20 8.54 -1.55
N GLY A 277 -23.16 8.48 -2.88
CA GLY A 277 -24.25 7.97 -3.71
C GLY A 277 -24.54 6.49 -3.45
N GLU A 278 -25.75 6.01 -3.76
CA GLU A 278 -26.14 4.62 -3.48
C GLU A 278 -25.32 3.65 -4.30
N LYS A 279 -25.23 3.92 -5.61
CA LYS A 279 -24.40 3.18 -6.56
C LYS A 279 -22.94 3.13 -6.09
N ASP A 280 -22.38 4.27 -5.71
CA ASP A 280 -20.98 4.37 -5.27
C ASP A 280 -20.75 3.63 -3.95
N THR A 281 -21.72 3.71 -3.03
CA THR A 281 -21.70 2.99 -1.74
C THR A 281 -21.68 1.49 -1.98
N GLU A 282 -22.60 0.95 -2.79
CA GLU A 282 -22.62 -0.49 -3.06
C GLU A 282 -21.41 -0.94 -3.87
N ARG A 283 -20.91 -0.13 -4.79
CA ARG A 283 -19.67 -0.44 -5.51
C ARG A 283 -18.50 -0.59 -4.54
N PHE A 284 -18.30 0.39 -3.66
CA PHE A 284 -17.24 0.32 -2.64
C PHE A 284 -17.40 -0.87 -1.70
N LEU A 285 -18.60 -1.09 -1.14
CA LEU A 285 -18.85 -2.18 -0.18
C LEU A 285 -18.79 -3.59 -0.79
N ASN A 286 -18.85 -3.70 -2.11
CA ASN A 286 -18.69 -4.96 -2.85
C ASN A 286 -17.30 -5.10 -3.49
N ASN A 287 -16.40 -4.12 -3.34
CA ASN A 287 -15.05 -4.20 -3.87
C ASN A 287 -14.20 -5.17 -3.03
N SER A 288 -13.68 -6.22 -3.69
CA SER A 288 -12.86 -7.27 -3.08
C SER A 288 -11.44 -6.83 -2.72
N ALA A 289 -10.99 -5.66 -3.18
CA ALA A 289 -9.72 -5.08 -2.79
C ALA A 289 -9.67 -4.75 -1.28
N PHE A 290 -10.82 -4.43 -0.67
CA PHE A 290 -10.91 -4.06 0.73
C PHE A 290 -11.42 -5.22 1.60
N SER A 291 -10.67 -5.56 2.64
CA SER A 291 -11.18 -6.40 3.73
C SER A 291 -12.32 -5.69 4.48
N PRO A 292 -13.21 -6.40 5.19
CA PRO A 292 -14.22 -5.77 6.04
C PRO A 292 -13.64 -4.77 7.06
N SER A 293 -12.45 -5.06 7.60
CA SER A 293 -11.73 -4.15 8.50
C SER A 293 -11.26 -2.89 7.77
N GLN A 294 -10.67 -3.03 6.59
CA GLN A 294 -10.24 -1.89 5.77
C GLN A 294 -11.41 -1.02 5.32
N GLN A 295 -12.52 -1.62 4.88
CA GLN A 295 -13.75 -0.88 4.56
C GLN A 295 -14.21 -0.06 5.78
N THR A 296 -14.23 -0.68 6.94
CA THR A 296 -14.67 -0.04 8.18
C THR A 296 -13.71 1.09 8.60
N ALA A 297 -12.41 0.86 8.54
CA ALA A 297 -11.39 1.87 8.85
C ALA A 297 -11.51 3.09 7.93
N PHE A 298 -11.64 2.88 6.62
CA PHE A 298 -11.86 3.95 5.64
C PHE A 298 -13.12 4.77 5.97
N VAL A 299 -14.23 4.09 6.25
CA VAL A 299 -15.51 4.73 6.58
C VAL A 299 -15.42 5.53 7.88
N LEU A 300 -14.76 5.00 8.91
CA LEU A 300 -14.57 5.70 10.19
C LEU A 300 -13.67 6.93 10.04
N ASN A 301 -12.61 6.85 9.23
CA ASN A 301 -11.78 8.01 8.90
C ASN A 301 -12.58 9.08 8.15
N LEU A 302 -13.36 8.72 7.14
CA LEU A 302 -14.23 9.70 6.45
C LEU A 302 -15.34 10.27 7.36
N LYS A 303 -15.83 9.49 8.32
CA LYS A 303 -16.76 9.98 9.35
C LYS A 303 -16.10 11.01 10.25
N ALA A 304 -14.82 10.83 10.60
CA ALA A 304 -14.05 11.77 11.42
C ALA A 304 -13.85 13.14 10.74
N LEU A 305 -13.95 13.20 9.40
CA LEU A 305 -14.02 14.44 8.62
C LEU A 305 -15.42 15.10 8.70
N ASN A 306 -15.98 15.22 9.91
CA ASN A 306 -17.31 15.78 10.12
C ASN A 306 -17.41 17.23 9.62
N GLY A 307 -18.50 17.58 8.93
CA GLY A 307 -18.68 18.90 8.32
C GLY A 307 -17.87 19.16 7.06
N VAL A 308 -17.01 18.22 6.61
CA VAL A 308 -16.31 18.33 5.33
C VAL A 308 -17.26 17.98 4.19
N ALA A 309 -17.41 18.88 3.22
CA ALA A 309 -18.24 18.65 2.04
C ALA A 309 -17.56 17.70 1.03
N ASN A 310 -18.37 17.04 0.20
CA ASN A 310 -17.93 16.19 -0.91
C ASN A 310 -17.11 14.94 -0.53
N ARG A 311 -17.29 14.41 0.69
CA ARG A 311 -16.65 13.15 1.13
C ARG A 311 -17.03 11.94 0.28
N GLY A 312 -18.25 11.92 -0.25
CA GLY A 312 -18.74 10.86 -1.14
C GLY A 312 -17.91 10.70 -2.43
N ALA A 313 -17.22 11.74 -2.90
CA ALA A 313 -16.36 11.63 -4.08
C ALA A 313 -15.18 10.68 -3.86
N PHE A 314 -14.59 10.66 -2.67
CA PHE A 314 -13.50 9.72 -2.36
C PHE A 314 -14.01 8.29 -2.21
N VAL A 315 -15.24 8.10 -1.71
CA VAL A 315 -15.89 6.77 -1.68
C VAL A 315 -16.07 6.22 -3.10
N ARG A 316 -16.51 7.08 -4.02
CA ARG A 316 -16.66 6.70 -5.43
C ARG A 316 -15.32 6.27 -6.02
N THR A 317 -14.26 7.09 -5.90
CA THR A 317 -12.97 6.75 -6.50
C THR A 317 -12.35 5.50 -5.87
N ALA A 318 -12.43 5.34 -4.53
CA ALA A 318 -11.99 4.11 -3.87
C ALA A 318 -12.74 2.85 -4.37
N GLY A 319 -14.06 2.96 -4.60
CA GLY A 319 -14.82 1.88 -5.22
C GLY A 319 -14.51 1.65 -6.71
N GLU A 320 -13.98 2.67 -7.39
CA GLU A 320 -13.71 2.68 -8.83
C GLU A 320 -12.35 2.14 -9.21
N THR A 321 -11.32 2.54 -8.48
CA THR A 321 -9.92 2.39 -8.90
C THR A 321 -9.17 1.35 -8.10
N SER A 322 -9.64 0.98 -6.90
CA SER A 322 -8.96 -0.02 -6.08
C SER A 322 -9.19 -1.44 -6.59
N SER A 323 -8.10 -2.18 -6.78
CA SER A 323 -8.06 -3.52 -7.36
C SER A 323 -7.36 -4.55 -6.47
N ASN A 324 -6.53 -4.10 -5.54
CA ASN A 324 -5.73 -4.95 -4.66
C ASN A 324 -5.58 -4.32 -3.25
N GLU A 325 -4.94 -5.06 -2.34
CA GLU A 325 -4.75 -4.65 -0.95
C GLU A 325 -3.94 -3.35 -0.81
N SER A 326 -2.94 -3.11 -1.66
CA SER A 326 -2.14 -1.87 -1.64
C SER A 326 -3.01 -0.64 -1.95
N ASP A 327 -3.92 -0.75 -2.92
CA ASP A 327 -4.87 0.32 -3.25
C ASP A 327 -5.83 0.60 -2.06
N ALA A 328 -6.25 -0.45 -1.36
CA ALA A 328 -7.10 -0.34 -0.19
C ALA A 328 -6.38 0.35 0.98
N ILE A 329 -5.13 -0.06 1.25
CA ILE A 329 -4.26 0.57 2.26
C ILE A 329 -4.05 2.05 1.91
N PHE A 330 -3.73 2.38 0.66
CA PHE A 330 -3.58 3.75 0.20
C PHE A 330 -4.82 4.60 0.52
N CYS A 331 -6.02 4.09 0.21
CA CYS A 331 -7.28 4.80 0.48
C CYS A 331 -7.50 5.00 1.99
N VAL A 332 -7.34 3.94 2.79
CA VAL A 332 -7.53 3.97 4.25
C VAL A 332 -6.61 4.99 4.90
N GLN A 333 -5.33 4.96 4.54
CA GLN A 333 -4.28 5.76 5.17
C GLN A 333 -4.30 7.21 4.69
N THR A 334 -4.64 7.45 3.42
CA THR A 334 -4.93 8.79 2.93
C THR A 334 -6.09 9.42 3.71
N ALA A 335 -7.19 8.69 3.93
CA ALA A 335 -8.30 9.17 4.75
C ALA A 335 -7.90 9.38 6.23
N ALA A 336 -7.03 8.54 6.78
CA ALA A 336 -6.50 8.69 8.13
C ALA A 336 -5.65 9.96 8.27
N LEU A 337 -4.76 10.22 7.31
CA LEU A 337 -3.92 11.41 7.27
C LEU A 337 -4.75 12.69 7.13
N MET A 338 -5.77 12.69 6.26
CA MET A 338 -6.75 13.78 6.18
C MET A 338 -7.44 14.02 7.53
N SER A 339 -7.83 12.94 8.22
CA SER A 339 -8.50 13.02 9.53
C SER A 339 -7.59 13.59 10.61
N LYS A 340 -6.30 13.27 10.58
CA LYS A 340 -5.28 13.86 11.47
C LYS A 340 -5.15 15.36 11.20
N ILE A 341 -4.94 15.73 9.94
CA ILE A 341 -4.78 17.13 9.51
C ILE A 341 -6.02 17.96 9.88
N HIS A 342 -7.22 17.40 9.73
CA HIS A 342 -8.48 18.09 10.03
C HIS A 342 -8.57 18.61 11.48
N ARG A 343 -7.89 17.95 12.43
CA ARG A 343 -7.90 18.34 13.86
C ARG A 343 -7.20 19.68 14.07
N ASP A 344 -6.11 19.91 13.37
CA ASP A 344 -5.27 21.10 13.54
C ASP A 344 -5.63 22.18 12.50
N LYS A 345 -5.98 21.74 11.28
CA LYS A 345 -6.33 22.61 10.16
C LYS A 345 -7.69 22.22 9.59
N PRO A 346 -8.79 22.87 10.04
CA PRO A 346 -10.15 22.51 9.65
C PRO A 346 -10.35 22.50 8.13
N ILE A 347 -10.70 21.33 7.61
CA ILE A 347 -11.01 21.11 6.19
C ILE A 347 -12.46 21.55 5.90
N ALA A 348 -12.69 22.25 4.79
CA ALA A 348 -14.01 22.67 4.35
C ALA A 348 -14.64 21.68 3.37
N ARG A 349 -13.87 21.20 2.39
CA ARG A 349 -14.36 20.28 1.34
C ARG A 349 -13.22 19.43 0.77
N LEU A 350 -13.60 18.32 0.15
CA LEU A 350 -12.72 17.60 -0.77
C LEU A 350 -12.92 18.10 -2.20
N ALA A 351 -11.82 18.37 -2.89
CA ALA A 351 -11.73 18.56 -4.33
C ALA A 351 -11.14 17.30 -4.97
N MET A 352 -11.38 17.09 -6.26
CA MET A 352 -10.76 15.99 -7.00
C MET A 352 -9.82 16.54 -8.06
N ILE A 353 -8.61 16.00 -8.15
CA ILE A 353 -7.70 16.17 -9.28
C ILE A 353 -7.54 14.78 -9.91
N GLY A 354 -8.16 14.58 -11.07
CA GLY A 354 -8.39 13.22 -11.58
C GLY A 354 -9.17 12.39 -10.54
N ASP A 355 -8.64 11.22 -10.20
CA ASP A 355 -9.22 10.32 -9.19
C ASP A 355 -8.67 10.55 -7.77
N PHE A 356 -7.77 11.52 -7.60
CA PHE A 356 -7.13 11.78 -6.32
C PHE A 356 -7.85 12.88 -5.51
N PRO A 357 -8.25 12.59 -4.26
CA PRO A 357 -8.86 13.58 -3.37
C PRO A 357 -7.85 14.56 -2.78
N VAL A 358 -8.07 15.86 -2.99
CA VAL A 358 -7.30 16.95 -2.38
C VAL A 358 -8.19 17.72 -1.40
N CYS A 359 -7.64 18.10 -0.25
CA CYS A 359 -8.38 18.84 0.76
C CYS A 359 -8.32 20.34 0.49
N VAL A 360 -9.43 21.04 0.71
CA VAL A 360 -9.45 22.51 0.74
C VAL A 360 -9.87 22.94 2.14
N ALA A 361 -8.96 23.61 2.84
CA ALA A 361 -9.18 24.09 4.20
C ALA A 361 -10.15 25.28 4.26
N LYS A 362 -10.72 25.55 5.44
CA LYS A 362 -11.63 26.68 5.65
C LYS A 362 -10.97 28.04 5.38
N ASP A 363 -9.65 28.13 5.60
CA ASP A 363 -8.82 29.30 5.30
C ASP A 363 -8.44 29.43 3.82
N GLY A 364 -8.84 28.47 2.97
CA GLY A 364 -8.53 28.43 1.53
C GLY A 364 -7.27 27.67 1.17
N THR A 365 -6.46 27.21 2.13
CA THR A 365 -5.25 26.41 1.85
C THR A 365 -5.63 25.11 1.14
N VAL A 366 -4.93 24.80 0.05
CA VAL A 366 -5.03 23.49 -0.61
C VAL A 366 -4.06 22.53 0.09
N ILE A 367 -4.56 21.39 0.53
CA ILE A 367 -3.79 20.40 1.28
C ILE A 367 -3.78 19.08 0.51
N VAL A 368 -2.60 18.67 0.08
CA VAL A 368 -2.33 17.36 -0.52
C VAL A 368 -1.91 16.43 0.61
N ALA A 369 -2.88 15.69 1.17
CA ALA A 369 -2.63 14.65 2.17
C ALA A 369 -2.40 13.33 1.44
N PHE A 370 -1.17 12.83 1.41
CA PHE A 370 -0.79 11.74 0.51
C PHE A 370 -0.09 10.60 1.25
N GLN A 371 -0.66 9.40 1.15
CA GLN A 371 -0.02 8.19 1.63
C GLN A 371 1.00 7.71 0.58
N TRP A 372 2.26 8.06 0.75
CA TRP A 372 3.40 7.52 0.01
C TRP A 372 4.59 7.36 0.96
N ASP A 373 5.31 6.26 0.79
CA ASP A 373 6.48 5.91 1.57
C ASP A 373 7.72 6.70 1.14
N TYR A 374 7.85 6.96 -0.16
CA TYR A 374 8.92 7.76 -0.75
C TYR A 374 8.40 8.57 -1.95
N ALA A 375 8.54 9.89 -1.92
CA ALA A 375 8.09 10.78 -2.98
C ALA A 375 9.30 11.43 -3.68
N ALA A 376 9.35 11.33 -5.01
CA ALA A 376 10.39 11.91 -5.85
C ALA A 376 9.80 12.88 -6.90
N TRP A 377 10.64 13.77 -7.43
CA TRP A 377 10.34 14.69 -8.52
C TRP A 377 10.36 13.97 -9.86
N THR A 378 9.25 13.30 -10.16
CA THR A 378 9.00 12.66 -11.45
C THR A 378 8.16 13.58 -12.34
N SER A 379 8.04 13.24 -13.63
CA SER A 379 7.14 13.95 -14.55
C SER A 379 5.68 13.93 -14.07
N GLY A 380 5.22 12.82 -13.49
CA GLY A 380 3.90 12.70 -12.88
C GLY A 380 3.73 13.65 -11.69
N THR A 381 4.73 13.72 -10.80
CA THR A 381 4.74 14.63 -9.66
C THR A 381 4.71 16.10 -10.11
N ALA A 382 5.46 16.45 -11.16
CA ALA A 382 5.48 17.80 -11.72
C ALA A 382 4.14 18.22 -12.34
N ASN A 383 3.51 17.32 -13.09
CA ASN A 383 2.19 17.55 -13.67
C ASN A 383 1.14 17.73 -12.57
N PHE A 384 1.12 16.83 -11.58
CA PHE A 384 0.20 16.92 -10.45
C PHE A 384 0.40 18.20 -9.63
N THR A 385 1.66 18.59 -9.39
CA THR A 385 2.01 19.86 -8.72
C THR A 385 1.41 21.06 -9.47
N SER A 386 1.47 21.06 -10.80
CA SER A 386 0.90 22.11 -11.64
C SER A 386 -0.63 22.18 -11.50
N ASP A 387 -1.31 21.04 -11.43
CA ASP A 387 -2.77 20.99 -11.25
C ASP A 387 -3.20 21.42 -9.84
N VAL A 388 -2.42 21.10 -8.81
CA VAL A 388 -2.62 21.59 -7.45
C VAL A 388 -2.46 23.12 -7.40
N GLN A 389 -1.48 23.68 -8.10
CA GLN A 389 -1.28 25.12 -8.22
C GLN A 389 -2.48 25.82 -8.88
N LYS A 390 -3.02 25.25 -9.96
CA LYS A 390 -4.24 25.76 -10.61
C LYS A 390 -5.43 25.76 -9.64
N LEU A 391 -5.61 24.67 -8.88
CA LEU A 391 -6.68 24.57 -7.88
C LEU A 391 -6.52 25.60 -6.76
N ALA A 392 -5.29 25.85 -6.29
CA ALA A 392 -5.01 26.86 -5.28
C ALA A 392 -5.30 28.28 -5.79
N GLY A 393 -4.92 28.57 -7.04
CA GLY A 393 -5.22 29.86 -7.70
C GLY A 393 -6.72 30.17 -7.82
N GLN A 394 -7.56 29.14 -7.95
CA GLN A 394 -9.02 29.28 -8.04
C GLN A 394 -9.72 29.52 -6.69
N SER A 395 -9.05 29.32 -5.55
CA SER A 395 -9.70 29.37 -4.24
C SER A 395 -10.06 30.79 -3.77
N GLY A 396 -9.50 31.84 -4.39
CA GLY A 396 -9.88 33.26 -4.18
C GLY A 396 -9.62 33.85 -2.78
N LYS A 397 -9.30 33.03 -1.78
CA LYS A 397 -9.01 33.42 -0.39
C LYS A 397 -7.52 33.36 -0.07
N ASN A 398 -6.90 32.23 -0.35
CA ASN A 398 -5.52 31.91 -0.04
C ASN A 398 -5.01 30.97 -1.15
N GLN A 399 -3.79 31.20 -1.64
CA GLN A 399 -3.14 30.37 -2.66
C GLN A 399 -2.09 29.42 -2.07
N ASN A 400 -2.01 29.34 -0.74
CA ASN A 400 -1.08 28.45 -0.05
C ASN A 400 -1.38 26.98 -0.37
N VAL A 401 -0.31 26.22 -0.59
CA VAL A 401 -0.36 24.77 -0.74
C VAL A 401 0.46 24.12 0.36
N LEU A 402 -0.16 23.15 1.03
CA LEU A 402 0.47 22.26 1.99
C LEU A 402 0.55 20.86 1.40
N VAL A 403 1.76 20.33 1.25
CA VAL A 403 1.99 18.92 0.95
C VAL A 403 2.29 18.21 2.27
N ALA A 404 1.44 17.24 2.61
CA ALA A 404 1.51 16.46 3.82
C ALA A 404 1.67 14.97 3.43
N LEU A 405 2.89 14.45 3.58
CA LEU A 405 3.26 13.09 3.19
C LEU A 405 3.39 12.18 4.42
N SER A 406 2.92 10.94 4.30
CA SER A 406 3.10 9.93 5.36
C SER A 406 4.57 9.51 5.53
N GLY A 407 5.24 9.19 4.43
CA GLY A 407 6.64 8.80 4.34
C GLY A 407 7.57 9.96 4.00
N GLN A 408 8.64 9.72 3.25
CA GLN A 408 9.72 10.69 3.02
C GLN A 408 9.63 11.40 1.67
N VAL A 409 9.98 12.69 1.65
CA VAL A 409 10.18 13.48 0.43
C VAL A 409 11.66 13.48 0.05
N SER A 410 11.99 13.27 -1.23
CA SER A 410 13.37 13.39 -1.73
C SER A 410 13.88 14.84 -1.60
N PRO A 411 15.20 15.05 -1.45
CA PRO A 411 15.75 16.41 -1.40
C PRO A 411 15.37 17.26 -2.61
N ARG A 412 15.35 16.67 -3.82
CA ARG A 412 14.99 17.40 -5.04
C ARG A 412 13.50 17.73 -5.10
N LEU A 413 12.61 16.79 -4.74
CA LEU A 413 11.17 17.07 -4.66
C LEU A 413 10.89 18.21 -3.68
N ARG A 414 11.53 18.19 -2.49
CA ARG A 414 11.39 19.26 -1.51
C ARG A 414 11.79 20.61 -2.10
N GLN A 415 12.95 20.69 -2.73
CA GLN A 415 13.45 21.91 -3.35
C GLN A 415 12.48 22.43 -4.44
N GLU A 416 11.96 21.55 -5.29
CA GLU A 416 11.03 21.92 -6.36
C GLU A 416 9.69 22.44 -5.80
N LEU A 417 9.14 21.80 -4.77
CA LEU A 417 7.91 22.23 -4.11
C LEU A 417 8.10 23.57 -3.37
N GLU A 418 9.16 23.71 -2.57
CA GLU A 418 9.42 24.91 -1.78
C GLU A 418 9.75 26.12 -2.66
N THR A 419 10.46 25.93 -3.78
CA THR A 419 10.70 26.99 -4.78
C THR A 419 9.40 27.50 -5.41
N ARG A 420 8.36 26.66 -5.45
CA ARG A 420 7.01 27.02 -5.92
C ARG A 420 6.12 27.61 -4.81
N GLY A 421 6.68 27.85 -3.63
CA GLY A 421 5.98 28.42 -2.47
C GLY A 421 5.14 27.41 -1.69
N PHE A 422 5.36 26.10 -1.88
CA PHE A 422 4.60 25.08 -1.16
C PHE A 422 5.25 24.83 0.19
N THR A 423 4.43 24.62 1.22
CA THR A 423 4.89 24.11 2.50
C THR A 423 4.90 22.58 2.45
N VAL A 424 6.00 21.94 2.86
CA VAL A 424 6.17 20.49 2.78
C VAL A 424 6.43 19.90 4.17
N HIS A 425 5.53 19.04 4.62
CA HIS A 425 5.70 18.20 5.80
C HIS A 425 5.68 16.73 5.38
N ASP A 426 6.74 16.01 5.72
CA ASP A 426 6.87 14.58 5.49
C ASP A 426 6.99 13.84 6.82
N ARG A 427 7.01 12.50 6.78
CA ARG A 427 7.05 11.62 7.94
C ARG A 427 5.93 11.90 8.95
N LEU A 428 4.74 12.29 8.45
CA LEU A 428 3.59 12.55 9.31
C LEU A 428 2.93 11.29 9.86
N ALA A 429 3.22 10.14 9.24
CA ALA A 429 2.88 8.80 9.70
C ALA A 429 4.00 7.85 9.25
N PRO A 430 5.19 7.92 9.88
CA PRO A 430 6.40 7.30 9.35
C PRO A 430 6.37 5.77 9.44
N GLY A 431 5.45 5.20 10.23
CA GLY A 431 5.28 3.75 10.36
C GLY A 431 6.59 3.08 10.77
N PRO A 432 7.19 2.22 9.92
CA PRO A 432 8.41 1.50 10.22
C PRO A 432 9.70 2.30 9.92
N LEU A 433 9.59 3.51 9.37
CA LEU A 433 10.74 4.33 8.99
C LEU A 433 11.42 4.99 10.21
N LYS A 434 12.73 5.28 10.08
CA LYS A 434 13.53 6.02 11.07
C LYS A 434 13.22 7.52 11.16
#